data_AF-A0A354X7J3-F1
#
_entry.id   AF-A0A354X7J3-F1
#
_cell.length_a   1.000
_cell.length_b   1.000
_cell.length_c   1.000
_cell.angle_alpha   90.00
_cell.angle_beta   90.00
_cell.angle_gamma   90.00
#
_symmetry.space_group_name_H-M   'P 1'
#
loop_
_entity.id
_entity.type
_entity.pdbx_description
1 polymer ?
#
loop_
_entity_poly.entity_id
_entity_poly.type
_entity_poly.pdbx_seq_one_letter_code
_entity_poly.pdbx_strand_id
1 'polypeptide(L)' 'WMERNLHRRIEAAFPILSIPLKQQIIDILKIQLADNQSAVWVNEKQENVFKHNDKPPVRAQQSIYEYLKKATSI' A
#
# COMPACT_ATOMS: atom_id res chain seq x y z
N TRP A 1 -2.30 -1.23 -14.93
CA TRP A 1 -2.64 -2.58 -15.41
C TRP A 1 -2.07 -2.80 -16.81
N MET A 2 -1.96 -4.04 -17.29
CA MET A 2 -1.32 -4.37 -18.57
C MET A 2 -2.30 -5.09 -19.50
N GLU A 3 -2.22 -4.84 -20.81
CA GLU A 3 -3.00 -5.51 -21.86
C GLU A 3 -2.95 -7.04 -21.71
N ARG A 4 -1.75 -7.57 -21.47
CA ARG A 4 -1.53 -9.01 -21.26
C ARG A 4 -2.35 -9.57 -20.09
N ASN A 5 -2.52 -8.80 -19.01
CA ASN A 5 -3.30 -9.25 -17.86
C ASN A 5 -4.80 -9.22 -18.15
N LEU A 6 -5.27 -8.28 -18.97
CA LEU A 6 -6.69 -8.10 -19.25
C LEU A 6 -7.20 -9.01 -20.37
N HIS A 7 -6.35 -9.37 -21.34
CA HIS A 7 -6.80 -10.04 -22.57
C HIS A 7 -6.19 -11.41 -22.81
N ARG A 8 -5.03 -11.71 -22.21
CA ARG A 8 -4.27 -12.94 -22.55
C ARG A 8 -4.09 -13.89 -21.36
N ARG A 9 -4.53 -13.49 -20.17
CA ARG A 9 -4.45 -14.29 -18.95
C ARG A 9 -5.84 -14.44 -18.34
N ILE A 10 -6.05 -15.60 -17.72
CA ILE A 10 -7.20 -15.80 -16.85
C ILE A 10 -6.81 -15.21 -15.49
N GLU A 11 -7.46 -14.10 -15.13
CA GLU A 11 -7.25 -13.40 -13.87
C GLU A 11 -8.56 -13.38 -13.08
N ALA A 12 -8.48 -13.30 -11.75
CA ALA A 12 -9.64 -13.20 -10.88
C ALA A 12 -9.51 -12.00 -9.95
N ALA A 13 -10.57 -11.20 -9.88
CA ALA A 13 -10.77 -10.20 -8.85
C ALA A 13 -12.06 -10.53 -8.11
N PHE A 14 -12.08 -10.31 -6.81
CA PHE A 14 -13.23 -10.61 -5.97
C PHE A 14 -13.54 -9.46 -5.02
N PRO A 15 -14.81 -9.25 -4.67
CA PRO A 15 -15.19 -8.21 -3.73
C PRO A 15 -14.81 -8.62 -2.31
N ILE A 16 -14.35 -7.65 -1.53
CA ILE A 16 -14.20 -7.82 -0.07
C ILE A 16 -15.54 -7.47 0.57
N LEU A 17 -16.32 -8.51 0.89
CA LEU A 17 -17.68 -8.35 1.44
C LEU A 17 -17.68 -8.02 2.94
N SER A 18 -16.69 -8.52 3.69
CA SER A 18 -16.53 -8.20 5.11
C SER A 18 -16.09 -6.75 5.28
N ILE A 19 -16.94 -5.95 5.95
CA ILE A 19 -16.67 -4.53 6.26
C ILE A 19 -15.39 -4.39 7.09
N PRO A 20 -15.17 -5.18 8.17
CA PRO A 20 -13.91 -5.13 8.91
C PRO A 20 -12.66 -5.39 8.06
N LEU A 21 -12.71 -6.40 7.18
CA LEU A 21 -11.56 -6.71 6.30
C LEU A 21 -11.31 -5.62 5.26
N LYS A 22 -12.38 -5.03 4.71
CA LYS A 22 -12.27 -3.89 3.80
C LYS A 22 -11.61 -2.71 4.49
N GLN A 23 -11.98 -2.42 5.74
CA GLN A 23 -11.35 -1.35 6.51
C GLN A 23 -9.87 -1.62 6.77
N GLN A 24 -9.52 -2.87 7.13
CA GLN A 24 -8.12 -3.25 7.34
C GLN A 24 -7.25 -3.01 6.09
N ILE A 25 -7.77 -3.36 4.91
CA ILE A 25 -7.07 -3.13 3.63
C ILE A 25 -6.95 -1.62 3.34
N ILE A 26 -8.00 -0.83 3.59
CA ILE A 26 -7.95 0.63 3.46
C ILE A 26 -6.89 1.23 4.39
N ASP A 27 -6.79 0.76 5.63
CA ASP A 27 -5.78 1.25 6.58
C ASP A 27 -4.36 0.91 6.12
N ILE A 28 -4.13 -0.29 5.58
CA ILE A 28 -2.85 -0.68 4.96
C ILE A 28 -2.51 0.25 3.79
N LEU A 29 -3.46 0.55 2.91
CA LEU A 29 -3.25 1.49 1.79
C LEU A 29 -2.91 2.90 2.29
N LYS A 30 -3.55 3.37 3.36
CA LYS A 30 -3.22 4.65 3.99
C LYS A 30 -1.80 4.66 4.56
N ILE A 31 -1.35 3.57 5.18
CA ILE A 31 0.03 3.42 5.67
C ILE A 31 1.02 3.50 4.49
N GLN A 32 0.75 2.80 3.39
CA GLN A 32 1.59 2.85 2.18
C GLN A 32 1.64 4.28 1.59
N LEU A 33 0.50 4.96 1.52
CA LEU A 33 0.42 6.34 1.06
C LEU A 33 1.02 7.35 2.05
N ALA A 34 1.24 6.98 3.31
CA ALA A 34 1.91 7.83 4.30
C ALA A 34 3.43 7.62 4.34
N ASP A 35 3.95 6.57 3.70
CA ASP A 35 5.38 6.28 3.68
C ASP A 35 6.20 7.50 3.22
N ASN A 36 7.19 7.84 4.03
CA ASN A 36 8.14 8.92 3.78
C ASN A 36 9.60 8.48 3.96
N GLN A 37 9.85 7.16 3.97
CA GLN A 37 11.19 6.58 4.18
C GLN A 37 11.66 5.72 3.00
N SER A 38 10.73 5.18 2.22
CA SER A 38 10.99 4.29 1.09
C SER A 38 10.15 4.61 -0.14
N ALA A 39 9.06 5.36 0.00
CA ALA A 39 8.26 5.82 -1.12
C ALA A 39 8.99 6.85 -1.98
N VAL A 40 8.73 6.79 -3.29
CA VAL A 40 9.24 7.72 -4.30
C VAL A 40 8.07 8.28 -5.12
N TRP A 41 8.17 9.53 -5.51
CA TRP A 41 7.39 10.11 -6.59
C TRP A 41 8.06 9.77 -7.92
N VAL A 42 7.24 9.37 -8.89
CA VAL A 42 7.67 9.21 -10.27
C VAL A 42 7.30 10.49 -11.00
N ASN A 43 8.29 11.28 -11.39
CA ASN A 43 8.06 12.52 -12.13
C ASN A 43 7.98 12.26 -13.65
N GLU A 44 7.69 13.30 -14.42
CA GLU A 44 7.59 13.23 -15.90
C GLU A 44 8.91 12.78 -16.57
N LYS A 45 10.04 13.00 -15.91
CA LYS A 45 11.37 12.56 -16.35
C LYS A 45 11.69 11.12 -15.94
N GLN A 46 10.75 10.42 -15.31
CA GLN A 46 10.91 9.07 -14.77
C GLN A 46 12.01 8.96 -13.70
N GLU A 47 12.32 10.07 -13.02
CA GLU A 47 13.23 10.07 -11.89
C GLU A 47 12.50 9.64 -10.63
N ASN A 48 13.19 8.88 -9.79
CA ASN A 48 12.69 8.47 -8.48
C ASN A 48 13.00 9.56 -7.44
N VAL A 49 12.01 10.39 -7.13
CA VAL A 49 12.15 11.47 -6.13
C VAL A 49 11.65 10.97 -4.79
N PHE A 50 12.55 10.73 -3.84
CA PHE A 50 12.17 10.26 -2.50
C PHE A 50 11.16 11.18 -1.83
N LYS A 51 10.10 10.60 -1.27
CA LYS A 51 9.02 11.31 -0.58
C LYS A 51 9.40 11.63 0.87
N HIS A 52 10.50 12.35 1.09
CA HIS A 52 10.83 12.85 2.43
C HIS A 52 9.98 14.08 2.78
N ASN A 53 9.63 14.23 4.06
CA ASN A 53 8.91 15.38 4.61
C ASN A 53 9.15 15.49 6.11
N ASP A 54 8.73 16.60 6.72
CA ASP A 54 8.92 16.88 8.15
C ASP A 54 7.91 16.18 9.08
N LYS A 55 7.16 15.20 8.56
CA LYS A 55 6.25 14.38 9.39
C LYS A 55 7.05 13.26 10.07
N PRO A 56 6.50 12.64 11.14
CA PRO A 56 7.13 11.48 11.74
C PRO A 56 7.53 10.42 10.69
N PRO A 57 8.68 9.75 10.87
CA PRO A 57 9.16 8.77 9.91
C PRO A 57 8.23 7.57 9.84
N VAL A 58 7.76 7.24 8.65
CA VAL A 58 6.91 6.09 8.35
C VAL A 58 7.57 5.26 7.26
N ARG A 59 7.93 4.02 7.60
CA ARG A 59 8.31 2.98 6.65
C ARG A 59 7.18 1.96 6.58
N ALA A 60 6.45 1.95 5.47
CA ALA A 60 5.17 1.24 5.36
C ALA A 60 5.27 -0.24 5.69
N GLN A 61 6.31 -0.95 5.23
CA GLN A 61 6.46 -2.38 5.51
C GLN A 61 6.51 -2.67 7.01
N GLN A 62 7.29 -1.89 7.76
CA GLN A 62 7.40 -2.02 9.22
C GLN A 62 6.10 -1.60 9.92
N SER A 63 5.52 -0.48 9.51
CA SER A 63 4.26 0.03 10.10
C SER A 63 3.07 -0.91 9.85
N ILE A 64 3.01 -1.56 8.68
CA ILE A 64 2.00 -2.60 8.38
C ILE A 64 2.18 -3.81 9.29
N TYR A 65 3.43 -4.27 9.47
CA TYR A 65 3.73 -5.36 10.40
C TYR A 65 3.24 -5.05 11.81
N GLU A 66 3.55 -3.85 12.33
CA GLU A 66 3.13 -3.43 13.66
C GLU A 66 1.61 -3.29 13.79
N TYR A 67 0.95 -2.75 12.76
CA TYR A 67 -0.51 -2.63 12.70
C TYR A 67 -1.18 -4.01 12.76
N LEU A 68 -0.75 -4.96 11.93
CA LEU A 68 -1.31 -6.32 11.91
C LEU A 68 -0.99 -7.10 13.19
N LYS A 69 0.22 -6.93 13.75
CA LYS A 69 0.60 -7.53 15.03
C LYS A 69 -0.36 -7.08 16.13
N LYS A 70 -0.62 -5.77 16.25
CA LYS A 70 -1.58 -5.23 17.24
C LYS A 70 -3.00 -5.74 17.03
N ALA A 71 -3.43 -5.89 15.77
CA ALA A 71 -4.77 -6.38 15.46
C ALA A 71 -4.96 -7.89 15.73
N THR A 72 -3.86 -8.65 15.85
CA THR A 72 -3.87 -10.13 15.97
C THR A 72 -3.36 -10.62 17.32
N SER A 73 -2.62 -9.80 18.07
CA SER A 73 -2.20 -10.13 19.43
C SER A 73 -3.43 -10.20 20.36
N ILE A 74 -3.71 -11.43 20.84
CA ILE A 74 -4.64 -11.74 21.93
C ILE A 74 -4.05 -11.21 23.25
#